data_AF-A0A7C7KYZ9-F1
#
_entry.id   AF-A0A7C7KYZ9-F1
#
_cell.length_a   1.000
_cell.length_b   1.000
_cell.length_c   1.000
_cell.angle_alpha   90.00
_cell.angle_beta   90.00
_cell.angle_gamma   90.00
#
_symmetry.space_group_name_H-M   'P 1'
#
loop_
_entity.id
_entity.type
_entity.pdbx_description
1 polymer ?
#
loop_
_entity_poly.entity_id
_entity_poly.type
_entity_poly.pdbx_seq_one_letter_code
_entity_poly.pdbx_strand_id
1 'polypeptide(L)'
;LKGHNLDELKKVLADFLPEGPFLYPPEVLADQPERFFVAELIREELFLNLGQELPYATAVKVEEFRERDPAEGKTYIRAIIYVEKPSQRGIVIGEGGAMLKKIGQWARRKIEAFLGRPVYLDLWVKVRPKWSKKEVSLRELGYLR
;
A
#
# COMPACT_ATOMS: atom_id res chain seq x y z
N LEU A 1 -14.88 16.44 -2.42
CA LEU A 1 -13.64 16.14 -3.19
C LEU A 1 -13.09 17.31 -4.02
N LYS A 2 -13.86 18.35 -4.39
CA LYS A 2 -13.36 19.49 -5.19
C LYS A 2 -12.52 20.53 -4.43
N GLY A 3 -12.01 20.20 -3.24
CA GLY A 3 -11.22 21.13 -2.42
C GLY A 3 -11.97 22.35 -1.88
N HIS A 4 -13.30 22.37 -1.92
CA HIS A 4 -14.08 23.51 -1.40
C HIS A 4 -13.94 23.62 0.13
N ASN A 5 -13.81 24.84 0.62
CA ASN A 5 -13.77 25.20 2.03
C ASN A 5 -12.58 24.66 2.84
N LEU A 6 -11.50 24.24 2.17
CA LEU A 6 -10.29 23.76 2.85
C LEU A 6 -9.58 24.86 3.65
N ASP A 7 -9.57 26.09 3.15
CA ASP A 7 -8.88 27.19 3.83
C ASP A 7 -9.61 27.63 5.10
N GLU A 8 -10.95 27.68 5.06
CA GLU A 8 -11.75 27.95 6.25
C GLU A 8 -11.60 26.83 7.28
N LEU A 9 -11.59 25.58 6.84
CA LEU A 9 -11.35 24.45 7.73
C LEU A 9 -9.98 24.54 8.42
N LYS A 10 -8.92 24.87 7.67
CA LYS A 10 -7.57 25.06 8.25
C LYS A 10 -7.56 26.17 9.28
N LYS A 11 -8.24 27.29 9.02
CA LYS A 11 -8.33 28.43 9.94
C LYS A 11 -9.03 28.02 11.24
N VAL A 12 -10.20 27.39 11.14
CA VAL A 12 -10.93 26.92 12.32
C VAL A 12 -10.09 25.93 13.12
N LEU A 13 -9.43 24.97 12.47
CA LEU A 13 -8.55 24.04 13.19
C LEU A 13 -7.41 24.76 13.91
N ALA A 14 -6.75 25.73 13.25
CA ALA A 14 -5.67 26.51 13.85
C ALA A 14 -6.11 27.24 15.12
N ASP A 15 -7.34 27.78 15.17
CA ASP A 15 -7.90 28.46 16.34
C ASP A 15 -8.08 27.52 17.56
N PHE A 16 -8.17 26.21 17.34
CA PHE A 16 -8.28 25.20 18.41
C PHE A 16 -6.97 24.46 18.71
N LEU A 17 -5.90 24.68 17.94
CA LEU A 17 -4.61 24.02 18.19
C LEU A 17 -3.90 24.69 19.38
N PRO A 18 -3.34 23.92 20.32
CA PRO A 18 -2.49 24.49 21.36
C PRO A 18 -1.21 25.04 20.76
N GLU A 19 -0.76 26.20 21.25
CA GLU A 19 0.54 26.75 20.89
C GLU A 19 1.67 25.82 21.34
N GLY A 20 2.65 25.62 20.47
CA GLY A 20 3.80 24.76 20.76
C GLY A 20 4.81 24.69 19.62
N PRO A 21 6.02 24.16 19.87
CA PRO A 21 6.99 23.94 18.81
C PRO A 21 6.53 22.83 17.87
N PHE A 22 7.08 22.81 16.65
CA PHE A 22 6.94 21.66 15.76
C PHE A 22 7.54 20.42 16.43
N LEU A 23 6.73 19.37 16.56
CA LEU A 23 7.19 18.08 17.12
C LEU A 23 7.97 17.24 16.11
N TYR A 24 7.83 17.54 14.82
CA TYR A 24 8.49 16.86 13.71
C TYR A 24 9.05 17.89 12.72
N PRO A 25 10.13 17.56 11.97
CA PRO A 25 10.62 18.42 10.90
C PRO A 25 9.54 18.63 9.83
N PRO A 26 9.39 19.85 9.27
CA PRO A 26 8.34 20.15 8.30
C PRO A 26 8.48 19.37 6.98
N GLU A 27 9.65 18.82 6.71
CA GLU A 27 9.95 17.99 5.53
C GLU A 27 9.49 16.53 5.72
N VAL A 28 9.27 16.10 6.97
CA VAL A 28 8.80 14.74 7.27
C VAL A 28 7.28 14.71 7.10
N LEU A 29 6.84 14.26 5.92
CA LEU A 29 5.42 14.14 5.61
C LEU A 29 4.73 13.00 6.38
N ALA A 30 5.47 11.94 6.75
CA ALA A 30 4.95 10.82 7.51
C ALA A 30 6.06 10.07 8.27
N ASP A 31 5.67 9.40 9.36
CA ASP A 31 6.55 8.60 10.22
C ASP A 31 6.69 7.13 9.77
N GLN A 32 5.93 6.71 8.76
CA GLN A 32 5.92 5.33 8.27
C GLN A 32 7.04 5.08 7.24
N PRO A 33 7.66 3.89 7.21
CA PRO A 33 8.70 3.56 6.24
C PRO A 33 8.16 3.44 4.81
N GLU A 34 9.00 3.64 3.78
CA GLU A 34 8.59 3.51 2.36
C GLU A 34 7.85 2.20 2.05
N ARG A 35 8.27 1.10 2.68
CA ARG A 35 7.66 -0.23 2.53
C ARG A 35 6.18 -0.25 2.92
N PHE A 36 5.79 0.53 3.92
CA PHE A 36 4.39 0.69 4.31
C PHE A 36 3.59 1.33 3.17
N PHE A 37 4.03 2.49 2.68
CA PHE A 37 3.37 3.18 1.59
C PHE A 37 3.30 2.35 0.31
N VAL A 38 4.35 1.60 -0.02
CA VAL A 38 4.32 0.66 -1.14
C VAL A 38 3.23 -0.40 -0.96
N ALA A 39 3.07 -0.96 0.24
CA ALA A 39 1.99 -1.91 0.52
C ALA A 39 0.61 -1.25 0.41
N GLU A 40 0.45 -0.02 0.90
CA GLU A 40 -0.79 0.77 0.78
C GLU A 40 -1.16 1.04 -0.68
N LEU A 41 -0.20 1.46 -1.52
CA LEU A 41 -0.42 1.74 -2.94
C LEU A 41 -0.84 0.49 -3.72
N ILE A 42 -0.27 -0.68 -3.39
CA ILE A 42 -0.73 -1.95 -3.95
C ILE A 42 -2.15 -2.27 -3.46
N ARG A 43 -2.45 -2.03 -2.17
CA ARG A 43 -3.77 -2.29 -1.60
C ARG A 43 -4.84 -1.40 -2.21
N GLU A 44 -4.54 -0.13 -2.44
CA GLU A 44 -5.42 0.79 -3.16
C GLU A 44 -5.81 0.23 -4.53
N GLU A 45 -4.86 -0.32 -5.28
CA GLU A 45 -5.16 -0.95 -6.57
C GLU A 45 -5.98 -2.24 -6.44
N LEU A 46 -5.84 -3.00 -5.34
CA LEU A 46 -6.75 -4.10 -5.04
C LEU A 46 -8.18 -3.58 -4.83
N PHE A 47 -8.35 -2.49 -4.09
CA PHE A 47 -9.67 -1.85 -3.88
C PHE A 47 -10.30 -1.36 -5.19
N LEU A 48 -9.51 -0.77 -6.08
CA LEU A 48 -10.01 -0.19 -7.32
C LEU A 48 -10.35 -1.25 -8.39
N ASN A 49 -9.67 -2.40 -8.37
CA ASN A 49 -9.80 -3.40 -9.43
C ASN A 49 -10.59 -4.64 -9.02
N LEU A 50 -10.72 -4.92 -7.73
CA LEU A 50 -11.50 -6.05 -7.23
C LEU A 50 -12.86 -5.56 -6.74
N GLY A 51 -13.92 -6.27 -7.09
CA GLY A 51 -15.28 -5.96 -6.65
C GLY A 51 -15.65 -6.62 -5.32
N GLN A 52 -16.86 -6.27 -4.85
CA GLN A 52 -17.51 -6.85 -3.67
C GLN A 52 -16.64 -6.70 -2.40
N GLU A 53 -16.71 -7.68 -1.51
CA GLU A 53 -15.99 -7.73 -0.23
C GLU A 53 -14.52 -8.19 -0.37
N LEU A 54 -14.06 -8.49 -1.58
CA LEU A 54 -12.75 -9.11 -1.78
C LEU A 54 -11.57 -8.23 -1.32
N PRO A 55 -11.52 -6.92 -1.60
CA PRO A 55 -10.44 -6.05 -1.12
C PRO A 55 -10.23 -6.15 0.40
N TYR A 56 -11.31 -6.21 1.17
CA TYR A 56 -11.27 -6.30 2.64
C TYR A 56 -10.74 -7.63 3.16
N ALA A 57 -10.78 -8.68 2.33
CA ALA A 57 -10.21 -9.99 2.64
C ALA A 57 -8.72 -10.12 2.24
N THR A 58 -8.09 -9.01 1.80
CA THR A 58 -6.68 -9.00 1.39
C THR A 58 -5.77 -8.31 2.39
N ALA A 59 -4.51 -8.75 2.43
CA ALA A 59 -3.42 -8.01 3.07
C ALA A 59 -2.22 -7.95 2.14
N VAL A 60 -1.46 -6.87 2.19
CA VAL A 60 -0.24 -6.71 1.39
C VAL A 60 0.95 -6.59 2.31
N LYS A 61 1.99 -7.39 2.06
CA LYS A 61 3.27 -7.34 2.76
C LYS A 61 4.42 -7.22 1.78
N VAL A 62 5.28 -6.23 1.95
CA VAL A 62 6.55 -6.14 1.23
C VAL A 62 7.56 -7.05 1.92
N GLU A 63 7.95 -8.14 1.28
CA GLU A 63 8.96 -9.07 1.81
C GLU A 63 10.37 -8.60 1.46
N GLU A 64 10.56 -8.01 0.29
CA GLU A 64 11.87 -7.64 -0.22
C GLU A 64 11.84 -6.24 -0.82
N PHE A 65 12.85 -5.45 -0.51
CA PHE A 65 13.06 -4.13 -1.08
C PHE A 65 14.58 -3.96 -1.21
N ARG A 66 15.06 -4.05 -2.45
CA ARG A 66 16.47 -3.91 -2.79
C ARG A 66 16.62 -2.66 -3.62
N GLU A 67 17.13 -1.63 -2.97
CA GLU A 67 17.47 -0.38 -3.64
C GLU A 67 18.60 -0.61 -4.62
N ARG A 68 18.53 0.11 -5.74
CA ARG A 68 19.60 0.18 -6.73
C ARG A 68 19.75 1.63 -7.14
N ASP A 69 20.97 1.99 -7.51
CA ASP A 69 21.18 3.24 -8.21
C ASP A 69 20.36 3.22 -9.52
N PRO A 70 19.56 4.27 -9.82
CA PRO A 70 18.81 4.34 -11.07
C PRO A 70 19.65 4.16 -12.34
N ALA A 71 20.95 4.47 -12.30
CA ALA A 71 21.89 4.22 -13.40
C ALA A 71 22.25 2.74 -13.56
N GLU A 72 22.18 1.94 -12.50
CA GLU A 72 22.54 0.52 -12.47
C GLU A 72 21.33 -0.40 -12.68
N GLY A 73 20.12 0.10 -12.42
CA GLY A 73 18.89 -0.63 -12.69
C GLY A 73 17.69 -0.16 -11.89
N LYS A 74 16.64 -0.98 -11.88
CA LYS A 74 15.40 -0.68 -11.16
C LYS A 74 15.48 -1.15 -9.71
N THR A 75 14.95 -0.37 -8.78
CA THR A 75 14.70 -0.83 -7.41
C THR A 75 13.80 -2.06 -7.48
N TYR A 76 14.23 -3.15 -6.85
CA TYR A 76 13.48 -4.40 -6.85
C TYR A 76 12.62 -4.50 -5.60
N ILE A 77 11.32 -4.72 -5.79
CA ILE A 77 10.34 -4.84 -4.72
C ILE A 77 9.58 -6.14 -4.91
N ARG A 78 9.64 -7.02 -3.90
CA ARG A 78 8.75 -8.20 -3.83
C ARG A 78 7.68 -7.96 -2.78
N ALA A 79 6.43 -8.07 -3.19
CA ALA A 79 5.28 -7.99 -2.31
C ALA A 79 4.36 -9.20 -2.45
N ILE A 80 3.77 -9.59 -1.33
CA ILE A 80 2.79 -10.66 -1.25
C ILE A 80 1.42 -10.07 -0.94
N ILE A 81 0.45 -10.45 -1.76
CA ILE A 81 -0.97 -10.28 -1.53
C ILE A 81 -1.47 -11.56 -0.87
N TYR A 82 -1.82 -11.48 0.41
CA TYR A 82 -2.47 -12.54 1.14
C TYR A 82 -3.98 -12.49 0.95
N VAL A 83 -4.58 -13.65 0.73
CA VAL A 83 -6.03 -13.87 0.70
C VAL A 83 -6.40 -14.99 1.66
N GLU A 84 -7.66 -15.10 2.06
CA GLU A 84 -8.10 -16.15 3.00
C GLU A 84 -8.43 -17.48 2.33
N LYS A 85 -8.87 -17.48 1.07
CA LYS A 85 -9.37 -18.67 0.37
C LYS A 85 -8.71 -18.87 -1.00
N PRO A 86 -8.58 -20.13 -1.49
CA PRO A 86 -8.07 -20.40 -2.84
C PRO A 86 -8.91 -19.76 -3.97
N SER A 87 -10.23 -19.68 -3.81
CA SER A 87 -11.12 -19.01 -4.79
C SER A 87 -10.76 -17.53 -4.94
N GLN A 88 -10.49 -16.84 -3.82
CA GLN A 88 -10.05 -15.45 -3.80
C GLN A 88 -8.70 -15.28 -4.51
N ARG A 89 -7.76 -16.21 -4.32
CA ARG A 89 -6.48 -16.20 -5.06
C ARG A 89 -6.71 -16.25 -6.56
N GLY A 90 -7.65 -17.10 -7.01
CA GLY A 90 -8.03 -17.16 -8.42
C GLY A 90 -8.55 -15.82 -8.96
N ILE A 91 -9.39 -15.12 -8.19
CA ILE A 91 -9.93 -13.80 -8.59
C ILE A 91 -8.85 -12.73 -8.67
N VAL A 92 -7.94 -12.67 -7.68
CA VAL A 92 -6.83 -11.70 -7.66
C VAL A 92 -5.86 -11.94 -8.83
N ILE A 93 -5.58 -13.20 -9.15
CA ILE A 93 -4.73 -13.55 -10.30
C ILE A 93 -5.44 -13.20 -11.60
N GLY A 94 -6.72 -13.57 -11.72
CA GLY A 94 -7.51 -13.45 -12.95
C GLY A 94 -7.08 -14.44 -14.02
N GLU A 95 -7.87 -14.52 -15.09
CA GLU A 95 -7.58 -15.41 -16.23
C GLU A 95 -6.21 -15.09 -16.84
N GLY A 96 -5.34 -16.09 -16.96
CA GLY A 96 -3.97 -15.93 -17.47
C GLY A 96 -3.11 -14.93 -16.69
N GLY A 97 -3.48 -14.56 -15.46
CA GLY A 97 -2.77 -13.53 -14.68
C GLY A 97 -3.13 -12.08 -15.05
N ALA A 98 -4.16 -11.87 -15.88
CA ALA A 98 -4.51 -10.56 -16.41
C ALA A 98 -4.86 -9.53 -15.32
N MET A 99 -5.57 -9.95 -14.26
CA MET A 99 -5.97 -9.06 -13.16
C MET A 99 -4.75 -8.65 -12.32
N LEU A 100 -3.90 -9.60 -11.93
CA LEU A 100 -2.68 -9.31 -11.18
C LEU A 100 -1.72 -8.41 -11.97
N LYS A 101 -1.62 -8.64 -13.29
CA LYS A 101 -0.85 -7.78 -14.20
C LYS A 101 -1.39 -6.35 -14.21
N LYS A 102 -2.71 -6.18 -14.29
CA LYS A 102 -3.36 -4.85 -14.26
C LYS A 102 -3.08 -4.13 -12.95
N ILE A 103 -3.30 -4.79 -11.81
CA ILE A 103 -3.02 -4.25 -10.46
C ILE A 103 -1.55 -3.85 -10.36
N GLY A 104 -0.63 -4.74 -10.75
CA GLY A 104 0.81 -4.47 -10.68
C GLY A 104 1.25 -3.30 -11.57
N GLN A 105 0.65 -3.12 -12.75
CA GLN A 105 0.97 -2.00 -13.63
C GLN A 105 0.59 -0.65 -13.03
N TRP A 106 -0.61 -0.53 -12.47
CA TRP A 106 -1.07 0.71 -11.84
C TRP A 106 -0.34 0.99 -10.54
N ALA A 107 -0.16 -0.02 -9.70
CA ALA A 107 0.57 0.11 -8.44
C ALA A 107 2.02 0.54 -8.71
N ARG A 108 2.71 -0.09 -9.67
CA ARG A 108 4.09 0.27 -10.03
C ARG A 108 4.21 1.73 -10.46
N ARG A 109 3.28 2.26 -11.27
CA ARG A 109 3.31 3.67 -11.68
C ARG A 109 3.21 4.62 -10.49
N LYS A 110 2.30 4.34 -9.56
CA LYS A 110 2.14 5.13 -8.33
C LYS A 110 3.37 5.02 -7.43
N ILE A 111 3.92 3.83 -7.29
CA ILE A 111 5.15 3.58 -6.51
C ILE A 111 6.35 4.32 -7.12
N GLU A 112 6.53 4.27 -8.44
CA GLU A 112 7.62 5.00 -9.13
C GLU A 112 7.49 6.51 -8.93
N ALA A 113 6.25 7.04 -8.98
CA ALA A 113 6.00 8.45 -8.69
C ALA A 113 6.27 8.81 -7.22
N PHE A 114 5.89 7.94 -6.28
CA PHE A 114 6.11 8.14 -4.85
C PHE A 114 7.61 8.08 -4.48
N LEU A 115 8.36 7.12 -5.04
CA LEU A 115 9.78 6.90 -4.74
C LEU A 115 10.71 7.76 -5.60
N GLY A 116 10.22 8.37 -6.68
CA GLY A 116 11.04 9.15 -7.61
C GLY A 116 12.06 8.34 -8.41
N ARG A 117 11.91 7.01 -8.49
CA ARG A 117 12.86 6.09 -9.16
C ARG A 117 12.17 4.91 -9.85
N PRO A 118 12.75 4.34 -10.92
CA PRO A 118 12.20 3.16 -11.60
C PRO A 118 12.13 1.92 -10.71
N VAL A 119 11.06 1.13 -10.85
CA VAL A 119 10.80 -0.05 -10.00
C VAL A 119 10.54 -1.29 -10.84
N TYR A 120 11.10 -2.42 -10.39
CA TYR A 120 10.64 -3.76 -10.75
C TYR A 120 9.77 -4.28 -9.62
N LEU A 121 8.47 -4.43 -9.88
CA LEU A 121 7.49 -4.89 -8.88
C LEU A 121 7.16 -6.37 -9.12
N ASP A 122 7.62 -7.24 -8.22
CA ASP A 122 7.34 -8.67 -8.19
C ASP A 122 6.17 -8.97 -7.24
N LEU A 123 4.99 -9.29 -7.78
CA LEU A 123 3.78 -9.56 -7.00
C LEU A 123 3.46 -11.05 -6.94
N TRP A 124 3.23 -11.53 -5.73
CA TRP A 124 2.80 -12.90 -5.45
C TRP A 124 1.46 -12.93 -4.73
N VAL A 125 0.64 -13.94 -5.00
CA VAL A 125 -0.62 -14.15 -4.29
C VAL A 125 -0.55 -15.46 -3.50
N LYS A 126 -0.61 -15.37 -2.17
CA LYS A 126 -0.57 -16.52 -1.25
C LYS A 126 -1.87 -16.64 -0.46
N VAL A 127 -2.33 -17.87 -0.23
CA VAL A 127 -3.49 -18.14 0.62
C VAL A 127 -3.02 -18.30 2.07
N ARG A 128 -3.57 -17.49 2.98
CA ARG A 128 -3.37 -17.57 4.42
C ARG A 128 -4.74 -17.63 5.12
N PRO A 129 -5.25 -18.84 5.42
CA PRO A 129 -6.62 -19.00 5.92
C PRO A 129 -6.88 -18.28 7.24
N LYS A 130 -7.98 -17.51 7.28
CA LYS A 130 -8.47 -16.76 8.44
C LYS A 130 -7.41 -15.82 9.05
N TRP A 131 -6.54 -15.23 8.21
CA TRP A 131 -5.46 -14.36 8.71
C TRP A 131 -6.02 -13.18 9.51
N SER A 132 -7.17 -12.64 9.09
CA SER A 132 -7.83 -11.49 9.74
C SER A 132 -8.30 -11.78 11.16
N LYS A 133 -8.47 -13.07 11.52
CA LYS A 133 -8.94 -13.53 12.84
C LYS A 133 -7.81 -14.02 13.75
N LYS A 134 -6.57 -14.02 13.27
CA LYS A 134 -5.42 -14.56 13.99
C LYS A 134 -4.52 -13.41 14.40
N GLU A 135 -4.43 -13.15 15.69
CA GLU A 135 -3.62 -12.06 16.23
C GLU A 135 -2.17 -12.09 15.75
N VAL A 136 -1.55 -13.27 15.74
CA VAL A 136 -0.18 -13.47 15.20
C VAL A 136 -0.07 -12.99 13.75
N SER A 137 -1.09 -13.28 12.92
CA SER A 137 -1.08 -12.85 11.51
C SER A 137 -1.31 -11.34 11.40
N LEU A 138 -2.18 -10.75 12.22
CA LEU A 138 -2.41 -9.31 12.26
C LEU A 138 -1.13 -8.56 12.66
N ARG A 139 -0.39 -9.04 13.68
CA ARG A 139 0.90 -8.47 14.09
C ARG A 139 1.95 -8.58 12.96
N GLU A 140 2.09 -9.76 12.36
CA GLU A 140 3.06 -9.98 11.26
C GLU A 140 2.77 -9.16 10.00
N LEU A 141 1.51 -8.77 9.79
CA LEU A 141 1.04 -7.95 8.67
C LEU A 141 0.98 -6.46 9.01
N GLY A 142 1.32 -6.07 10.24
CA GLY A 142 1.39 -4.68 10.68
C GLY A 142 0.04 -4.04 11.04
N TYR A 143 -1.01 -4.84 11.22
CA TYR A 143 -2.35 -4.36 11.62
C TYR A 143 -2.56 -4.33 13.15
N LEU A 144 -1.69 -4.99 13.91
CA LEU A 144 -1.60 -4.86 15.36
C LEU A 144 -0.16 -4.53 15.74
N ARG A 145 0.02 -3.49 16.57
CA ARG A 145 1.29 -3.17 17.22
C ARG A 145 1.35 -3.90 18.57
#